data_AF-A0A349DB74-F1
#
_entry.id   AF-A0A349DB74-F1
#
_cell.length_a   1.000
_cell.length_b   1.000
_cell.length_c   1.000
_cell.angle_alpha   90.00
_cell.angle_beta   90.00
_cell.angle_gamma   90.00
#
_symmetry.space_group_name_H-M   'P 1'
#
loop_
_entity.id
_entity.type
_entity.pdbx_description
1 polymer ?
#
loop_
_entity_poly.entity_id
_entity_poly.type
_entity_poly.pdbx_seq_one_letter_code
_entity_poly.pdbx_strand_id
1 'polypeptide(L)'
;MPYNCKGDLHKIEIVKKLQNMGHDVKSVNALNRIMEKMGLLIHYGNGWGTTDKGVKFSMWHKGVLNSDAWHPELIDEIANFLKRK
;
A
#
# COMPACT_ATOMS: atom_id res chain seq x y z
N MET A 1 -20.45 -4.66 11.24
CA MET A 1 -19.72 -4.92 9.99
C MET A 1 -18.26 -5.10 10.36
N PRO A 2 -17.63 -6.27 10.19
CA PRO A 2 -16.23 -6.40 10.52
C PRO A 2 -15.47 -5.71 9.40
N TYR A 3 -15.10 -4.46 9.64
CA TYR A 3 -13.97 -3.85 8.94
C TYR A 3 -12.82 -4.85 9.02
N ASN A 4 -12.14 -5.05 7.90
CA ASN A 4 -10.98 -5.90 7.78
C ASN A 4 -9.82 -5.27 8.60
N CYS A 5 -9.93 -5.32 9.93
CA CYS A 5 -9.15 -4.58 10.93
C CYS A 5 -7.69 -5.05 11.06
N LYS A 6 -7.15 -5.74 10.06
CA LYS A 6 -5.73 -6.07 10.00
C LYS A 6 -5.07 -5.69 8.67
N GLY A 7 -5.84 -5.25 7.67
CA GLY A 7 -5.33 -4.83 6.37
C GLY A 7 -5.50 -3.34 6.10
N ASP A 8 -6.71 -2.82 6.37
CA ASP A 8 -7.03 -1.40 6.11
C ASP A 8 -6.44 -0.43 7.13
N LEU A 9 -6.29 -0.87 8.39
CA LEU A 9 -5.66 -0.06 9.45
C LEU A 9 -4.22 0.34 9.08
N HIS A 10 -3.48 -0.52 8.39
CA HIS A 10 -2.09 -0.25 7.98
C HIS A 10 -1.98 0.59 6.72
N LYS A 11 -2.95 0.52 5.80
CA LYS A 11 -2.97 1.39 4.63
C LYS A 11 -3.12 2.86 5.02
N ILE A 12 -3.88 3.15 6.08
CA ILE A 12 -3.99 4.51 6.63
C ILE A 12 -2.64 5.00 7.18
N GLU A 13 -1.85 4.13 7.81
CA GLU A 13 -0.51 4.48 8.31
C GLU A 13 0.47 4.79 7.17
N ILE A 14 0.40 4.03 6.07
CA ILE A 14 1.19 4.30 4.85
C ILE A 14 0.81 5.66 4.27
N VAL A 15 -0.48 5.95 4.18
CA VAL A 15 -0.97 7.26 3.73
C VAL A 15 -0.37 8.37 4.61
N LYS A 16 -0.39 8.22 5.94
CA LYS A 16 0.21 9.19 6.87
C LYS A 16 1.72 9.34 6.68
N LYS A 17 2.46 8.23 6.53
CA LYS A 17 3.92 8.28 6.30
C LYS A 17 4.25 8.98 4.98
N LEU A 18 3.51 8.70 3.91
CA LEU A 18 3.67 9.37 2.61
C LEU A 18 3.34 10.87 2.70
N GLN A 19 2.29 11.24 3.44
CA GLN A 19 1.96 12.65 3.72
C GLN A 19 3.07 13.36 4.50
N ASN A 20 3.62 12.72 5.54
CA ASN A 20 4.76 13.26 6.29
C ASN A 20 6.02 13.42 5.44
N MET A 21 6.18 12.61 4.40
CA MET A 21 7.24 12.74 3.40
C MET A 21 6.96 13.84 2.35
N GLY A 22 5.81 14.52 2.41
CA GLY A 22 5.43 15.60 1.51
C GLY A 22 4.63 15.15 0.26
N HIS A 23 4.14 13.91 0.22
CA HIS A 23 3.34 13.41 -0.90
C HIS A 23 1.84 13.68 -0.70
N ASP A 24 1.15 14.15 -1.75
CA ASP A 24 -0.30 14.42 -1.74
C ASP A 24 -1.15 13.14 -1.88
N VAL A 25 -1.07 12.26 -0.88
CA VAL A 25 -1.91 11.06 -0.79
C VAL A 25 -3.03 11.33 0.19
N LYS A 26 -4.24 11.63 -0.29
CA LYS A 26 -5.36 12.09 0.56
C LYS A 26 -6.16 10.98 1.24
N SER A 27 -6.07 9.74 0.75
CA SER A 27 -6.87 8.62 1.25
C SER A 27 -6.29 7.26 0.87
N VAL A 28 -6.79 6.21 1.52
CA VAL A 28 -6.48 4.81 1.17
C VAL A 28 -6.88 4.49 -0.26
N ASN A 29 -7.97 5.08 -0.76
CA ASN A 29 -8.37 4.91 -2.15
C ASN A 29 -7.37 5.56 -3.12
N ALA A 30 -6.82 6.72 -2.78
CA ALA A 30 -5.76 7.36 -3.56
C ALA A 30 -4.49 6.49 -3.56
N LEU A 31 -4.12 5.93 -2.41
CA LEU A 31 -3.01 4.98 -2.30
C LEU A 31 -3.25 3.74 -3.19
N ASN A 32 -4.42 3.12 -3.11
CA ASN A 32 -4.74 1.94 -3.91
C ASN A 32 -4.64 2.23 -5.42
N ARG A 33 -5.10 3.40 -5.88
CA ARG A 33 -4.95 3.84 -7.27
C ARG A 33 -3.50 4.08 -7.69
N ILE A 34 -2.64 4.55 -6.78
CA ILE A 34 -1.21 4.69 -7.06
C ILE A 34 -0.57 3.30 -7.19
N MET A 35 -0.86 2.41 -6.24
CA MET A 35 -0.39 1.02 -6.26
C MET A 35 -0.91 0.26 -7.49
N GLU A 36 -2.11 0.57 -7.98
CA GLU A 36 -2.63 0.06 -9.24
C GLU A 36 -1.82 0.51 -10.44
N LYS A 37 -1.49 1.80 -10.53
CA LYS A 37 -0.64 2.33 -11.60
C LYS A 37 0.76 1.74 -11.59
N MET A 38 1.28 1.38 -10.41
CA MET A 38 2.54 0.67 -10.26
C MET A 38 2.41 -0.83 -10.61
N GLY A 39 1.20 -1.35 -10.80
CA GLY A 39 0.93 -2.76 -11.05
C GLY A 39 1.09 -3.64 -9.81
N LEU A 40 1.05 -3.07 -8.60
CA LEU A 40 1.08 -3.79 -7.32
C LEU A 40 -0.32 -4.26 -6.90
N LEU A 41 -1.34 -3.49 -7.29
CA LEU A 41 -2.74 -3.86 -7.12
C LEU A 41 -3.44 -3.94 -8.49
N ILE A 42 -4.51 -4.72 -8.56
CA ILE A 42 -5.48 -4.72 -9.66
C ILE A 42 -6.85 -4.47 -9.04
N HIS A 43 -7.58 -3.49 -9.56
CA HIS A 43 -8.98 -3.30 -9.20
C HIS A 43 -9.85 -4.34 -9.91
N TYR A 44 -10.69 -5.08 -9.18
CA TYR A 44 -11.66 -6.01 -9.75
C TYR A 44 -13.04 -5.84 -9.08
N GLY A 45 -14.06 -5.54 -9.88
CA GLY A 45 -15.40 -5.25 -9.36
C GLY A 45 -15.39 -4.13 -8.31
N ASN A 46 -15.77 -4.46 -7.07
CA ASN A 46 -15.75 -3.55 -5.91
C ASN A 46 -14.55 -3.78 -4.98
N GLY A 47 -13.54 -4.53 -5.41
CA GLY A 47 -12.41 -4.97 -4.59
C GLY A 47 -11.05 -4.67 -5.21
N TRP A 48 -10.02 -4.96 -4.43
CA TRP A 48 -8.62 -4.79 -4.82
C TRP A 48 -7.88 -6.11 -4.62
N GLY A 49 -7.16 -6.56 -5.64
CA GLY A 49 -6.32 -7.74 -5.61
C GLY A 49 -4.87 -7.38 -5.66
N THR A 50 -4.05 -8.11 -4.90
CA THR A 50 -2.59 -7.97 -4.97
C THR A 50 -2.06 -8.77 -6.15
N THR A 51 -1.23 -8.16 -6.98
CA THR A 51 -0.55 -8.85 -8.09
C THR A 51 0.67 -9.63 -7.60
N ASP A 52 1.24 -10.52 -8.41
CA ASP A 52 2.52 -11.17 -8.09
C ASP A 52 3.65 -10.19 -7.73
N LYS A 53 3.62 -8.98 -8.32
CA LYS A 53 4.55 -7.89 -7.98
C LYS A 53 4.26 -7.31 -6.59
N GLY A 54 2.98 -7.11 -6.26
CA GLY A 54 2.55 -6.63 -4.96
C GLY A 54 2.73 -7.66 -3.84
N VAL A 55 2.65 -8.96 -4.15
CA VAL A 55 2.80 -10.05 -3.18
C VAL A 55 4.19 -10.02 -2.53
N LYS A 56 5.22 -9.56 -3.23
CA LYS A 56 6.58 -9.35 -2.68
C LYS A 56 6.63 -8.39 -1.50
N PHE A 57 5.68 -7.46 -1.43
CA PHE A 57 5.54 -6.48 -0.35
C PHE A 57 4.46 -6.88 0.67
N SER A 58 3.79 -8.02 0.45
CA SER A 58 2.77 -8.53 1.36
C SER A 58 3.40 -9.25 2.56
N MET A 59 2.73 -9.15 3.71
CA MET A 59 3.14 -9.82 4.96
C MET A 59 3.38 -11.33 4.77
N TRP A 60 2.64 -11.96 3.84
CA TRP A 60 2.67 -13.39 3.58
C TRP A 60 3.98 -13.89 2.95
N HIS A 61 4.67 -13.06 2.15
CA HIS A 61 5.90 -13.50 1.47
C HIS A 61 7.15 -13.41 2.37
N LYS A 62 7.12 -12.59 3.43
CA LYS A 62 8.29 -12.40 4.32
C LYS A 62 8.17 -13.07 5.69
N GLY A 63 7.06 -13.78 5.97
CA GLY A 63 6.86 -14.48 7.24
C GLY A 63 6.76 -13.55 8.46
N VAL A 64 6.50 -12.25 8.23
CA VAL A 64 6.44 -11.25 9.29
C VAL A 64 4.97 -11.01 9.65
N LEU A 65 4.58 -11.50 10.83
CA LEU A 65 3.24 -11.30 11.41
C LEU A 65 3.06 -9.91 12.05
N ASN A 66 4.13 -9.09 12.08
CA ASN A 66 4.08 -7.73 12.59
C ASN A 66 3.70 -6.77 11.46
N SER A 67 2.58 -6.09 11.61
CA SER A 67 2.10 -5.15 10.62
C SER A 67 2.79 -3.78 10.67
N ASP A 68 3.56 -3.48 11.74
CA ASP A 68 4.54 -2.38 11.71
C ASP A 68 5.67 -2.64 10.71
N ALA A 69 5.84 -3.90 10.26
CA ALA A 69 6.80 -4.30 9.25
C ALA A 69 6.23 -4.29 7.82
N TRP A 70 5.23 -3.45 7.55
CA TRP A 70 5.01 -3.04 6.16
C TRP A 70 6.26 -2.33 5.68
N HIS A 71 6.96 -2.99 4.75
CA HIS A 71 8.35 -2.72 4.48
C HIS A 71 8.59 -1.23 4.16
N PRO A 72 9.58 -0.57 4.78
CA PRO A 72 10.04 0.74 4.32
C PRO A 72 10.32 0.73 2.81
N GLU A 73 10.75 -0.41 2.26
CA GLU A 73 10.89 -0.64 0.81
C GLU A 73 9.61 -0.32 0.01
N LEU A 74 8.41 -0.66 0.49
CA LEU A 74 7.16 -0.35 -0.21
C LEU A 74 6.90 1.17 -0.20
N ILE A 75 7.14 1.82 0.94
CA ILE A 75 6.95 3.27 1.09
C ILE A 75 7.96 4.00 0.20
N ASP A 76 9.22 3.57 0.22
CA ASP A 76 10.29 4.10 -0.63
C ASP A 76 10.01 3.88 -2.12
N GLU A 77 9.50 2.70 -2.51
CA GLU A 77 9.13 2.42 -3.89
C GLU A 77 7.98 3.33 -4.36
N ILE A 78 6.95 3.51 -3.53
CA ILE A 78 5.83 4.42 -3.82
C ILE A 78 6.33 5.87 -3.86
N ALA A 79 7.17 6.29 -2.92
CA ALA A 79 7.75 7.64 -2.88
C ALA A 79 8.63 7.92 -4.12
N ASN A 80 9.45 6.95 -4.52
CA ASN A 80 10.26 7.01 -5.74
C ASN A 80 9.38 7.11 -6.99
N PHE A 81 8.32 6.31 -7.07
CA PHE A 81 7.36 6.40 -8.17
C PHE A 81 6.68 7.77 -8.24
N LEU A 82 6.31 8.34 -7.09
CA LEU A 82 5.70 9.67 -7.01
C LEU A 82 6.68 10.80 -7.33
N LYS A 83 7.98 10.65 -7.04
CA LYS A 83 9.04 11.62 -7.39
C LYS A 83 9.44 11.59 -8.86
N ARG A 84 9.32 10.43 -9.51
CA ARG A 84 9.69 10.21 -10.93
C ARG A 84 8.62 10.68 -11.91
N LYS A 85 7.50 11.21 -11.41
CA LYS A 85 6.34 11.64 -12.20
C LYS A 85 6.33 13.15 -12.33
#